data_AF-A0A1G3J347-F1
#
_entry.id   AF-A0A1G3J347-F1
#
_cell.length_a   1.000
_cell.length_b   1.000
_cell.length_c   1.000
_cell.angle_alpha   90.00
_cell.angle_beta   90.00
_cell.angle_gamma   90.00
#
_symmetry.space_group_name_H-M   'P 1'
#
loop_
_entity.id
_entity.type
_entity.pdbx_description
1 polymer ?
#
loop_
_entity_poly.entity_id
_entity_poly.type
_entity_poly.pdbx_seq_one_letter_code
_entity_poly.pdbx_strand_id
1 'polypeptide(L)' 'MSENFISNDPLHGKTLEWILTYLVKHFGWEDLARMININCFKSNPSIKSSLTFLRKTPWARKKVEDLYISTL' A
#
# COMPACT_ATOMS: atom_id res chain seq x y z
N MET A 1 -30.63 -21.69 0.00
CA MET A 1 -30.17 -20.68 -0.98
C MET A 1 -28.86 -20.09 -0.44
N SER A 2 -27.76 -20.32 -1.15
CA SER A 2 -26.43 -19.83 -0.79
C SER A 2 -26.20 -18.44 -1.37
N GLU A 3 -26.22 -17.41 -0.53
CA GLU A 3 -25.77 -16.07 -0.93
C GLU A 3 -24.24 -16.02 -0.83
N ASN A 4 -23.57 -16.12 -1.99
CA ASN A 4 -22.17 -15.74 -2.12
C ASN A 4 -22.08 -14.22 -2.02
N PHE A 5 -21.89 -13.70 -0.81
CA PHE A 5 -21.45 -12.33 -0.60
C PHE A 5 -20.01 -12.21 -1.12
N ILE A 6 -19.85 -11.94 -2.40
CA ILE A 6 -18.58 -11.45 -2.94
C ILE A 6 -18.45 -10.05 -2.36
N SER A 7 -17.75 -9.93 -1.22
CA SER A 7 -17.32 -8.63 -0.73
C SER A 7 -16.50 -7.97 -1.84
N ASN A 8 -17.07 -6.95 -2.48
CA ASN A 8 -16.37 -6.04 -3.39
C ASN A 8 -15.36 -5.17 -2.62
N ASP A 9 -14.72 -5.72 -1.59
CA ASP A 9 -13.66 -5.04 -0.87
C ASP A 9 -12.40 -5.16 -1.74
N PRO A 10 -11.91 -4.05 -2.32
CA PRO A 10 -10.72 -4.04 -3.17
C PRO A 10 -9.47 -4.57 -2.47
N LEU A 11 -9.46 -4.61 -1.14
CA LEU A 11 -8.37 -5.11 -0.31
C LEU A 11 -8.52 -6.60 0.06
N HIS A 12 -9.66 -7.24 -0.24
CA HIS A 12 -9.90 -8.61 0.19
C HIS A 12 -8.81 -9.57 -0.31
N GLY A 13 -8.19 -10.30 0.62
CA GLY A 13 -7.11 -11.24 0.34
C GLY A 13 -5.75 -10.61 -0.01
N LYS A 14 -5.61 -9.28 0.02
CA LYS A 14 -4.35 -8.59 -0.29
C LYS A 14 -3.61 -8.23 0.97
N THR A 15 -2.34 -8.63 1.04
CA THR A 15 -1.46 -8.24 2.14
C THR A 15 -0.89 -6.84 1.90
N LEU A 16 -0.46 -6.16 2.97
CA LEU A 16 0.22 -4.87 2.86
C LEU A 16 1.50 -4.94 1.99
N GLU A 17 2.20 -6.07 2.02
CA GLU A 17 3.35 -6.33 1.15
C GLU A 17 2.96 -6.38 -0.31
N TRP A 18 1.88 -7.08 -0.63
CA TRP A 18 1.38 -7.17 -2.00
C TRP A 18 0.95 -5.78 -2.51
N ILE A 19 0.20 -5.03 -1.70
CA ILE A 19 -0.27 -3.67 -2.03
C ILE A 19 0.91 -2.73 -2.29
N LEU A 20 1.87 -2.70 -1.37
CA LEU A 20 3.05 -1.84 -1.52
C LEU A 20 3.86 -2.23 -2.76
N THR A 21 4.07 -3.53 -3.00
CA THR A 21 4.82 -4.02 -4.17
C THR A 21 4.12 -3.64 -5.47
N TYR A 22 2.79 -3.76 -5.52
CA TYR A 22 1.99 -3.33 -6.66
C TYR A 22 2.17 -1.83 -6.94
N LEU A 23 2.02 -1.00 -5.92
CA LEU A 23 2.16 0.45 -6.03
C LEU A 23 3.58 0.88 -6.45
N VAL A 24 4.61 0.24 -5.90
CA VAL A 24 6.01 0.49 -6.28
C VAL A 24 6.25 0.08 -7.73
N LYS A 25 5.67 -1.03 -8.19
CA LYS A 25 5.78 -1.46 -9.58
C LYS A 25 5.05 -0.51 -10.54
N HIS A 26 3.92 0.04 -10.11
CA HIS A 26 3.08 0.90 -10.94
C HIS A 26 3.60 2.35 -11.01
N PHE A 27 3.99 2.94 -9.88
CA PHE A 27 4.40 4.34 -9.78
C PHE A 27 5.91 4.54 -9.58
N GLY A 28 6.61 3.56 -9.01
CA GLY A 28 7.97 3.75 -8.54
C GLY A 28 8.04 4.50 -7.20
N TRP A 29 9.21 4.48 -6.57
CA TRP A 29 9.40 5.06 -5.24
C TRP A 29 9.32 6.59 -5.23
N GLU A 30 9.76 7.25 -6.29
CA GLU A 30 9.77 8.71 -6.36
C GLU A 30 8.35 9.29 -6.33
N ASP A 31 7.43 8.74 -7.13
CA ASP A 31 6.04 9.18 -7.14
C ASP A 31 5.31 8.81 -5.86
N LEU A 32 5.59 7.64 -5.28
CA LEU A 32 5.05 7.30 -3.96
C LEU A 32 5.53 8.27 -2.88
N ALA A 33 6.76 8.77 -2.94
CA ALA A 33 7.26 9.78 -2.01
C ALA A 33 6.59 11.16 -2.19
N ARG A 34 6.10 11.48 -3.41
CA ARG A 34 5.33 12.70 -3.69
C ARG A 34 3.90 12.58 -3.17
N MET A 35 3.25 11.44 -3.40
CA MET A 35 1.87 11.17 -2.95
C MET A 35 1.80 10.94 -1.44
N ILE A 36 2.76 10.20 -0.89
CA ILE A 36 2.86 9.84 0.52
C ILE A 36 4.18 10.40 1.03
N ASN A 37 4.13 11.64 1.51
CA ASN A 37 5.28 12.39 1.98
C ASN A 37 5.87 11.81 3.30
N ILE A 38 6.58 10.69 3.19
CA ILE A 38 7.32 10.03 4.26
C ILE A 38 8.78 9.81 3.85
N ASN A 39 9.70 9.98 4.80
CA ASN A 39 11.13 9.79 4.54
C ASN A 39 11.46 8.34 4.14
N CYS A 40 10.65 7.37 4.57
CA CYS A 40 10.84 5.96 4.24
C CYS A 40 10.82 5.67 2.73
N PHE A 41 10.11 6.48 1.94
CA PHE A 41 10.07 6.34 0.47
C PHE A 41 11.11 7.20 -0.25
N LYS A 42 11.72 8.16 0.45
CA LYS A 42 12.72 9.08 -0.13
C LYS A 42 14.15 8.61 0.02
N SER A 43 14.49 7.98 1.14
CA SER A 43 15.87 7.64 1.49
C SER A 43 16.07 6.13 1.51
N ASN A 44 16.82 5.63 0.52
CA ASN A 44 17.12 4.21 0.30
C ASN A 44 15.88 3.29 0.47
N PRO A 45 14.84 3.53 -0.33
CA PRO A 45 13.58 2.81 -0.16
C PRO A 45 13.76 1.33 -0.50
N SER A 46 13.23 0.47 0.37
CA SER A 46 13.11 -0.96 0.12
C SER A 46 11.77 -1.47 0.60
N ILE A 47 11.30 -2.58 0.03
CA ILE A 47 10.04 -3.21 0.46
C ILE A 47 10.12 -3.59 1.95
N LYS A 48 11.21 -4.22 2.39
CA LYS A 48 11.36 -4.72 3.77
C LYS A 48 11.40 -3.60 4.81
N SER A 49 12.17 -2.54 4.58
CA SER A 49 12.24 -1.38 5.50
C SER A 49 10.90 -0.64 5.54
N SER A 50 10.28 -0.45 4.37
CA SER A 50 8.96 0.17 4.26
C SER A 50 7.88 -0.59 5.00
N LEU A 51 7.80 -1.92 4.84
CA LEU A 51 6.81 -2.71 5.58
C LEU A 51 7.04 -2.68 7.09
N THR A 52 8.29 -2.66 7.54
CA THR A 52 8.61 -2.51 8.96
C THR A 52 8.11 -1.16 9.49
N PHE A 53 8.31 -0.08 8.73
CA PHE A 53 7.83 1.26 9.07
C PHE A 53 6.30 1.35 9.06
N LEU A 54 5.65 0.86 8.00
CA LEU A 54 4.19 0.88 7.84
C LEU A 54 3.47 0.00 8.87
N ARG A 55 4.11 -1.08 9.35
CA ARG A 55 3.59 -1.88 10.47
C ARG A 55 3.55 -1.09 11.78
N LYS A 56 4.51 -0.19 12.00
CA LYS A 56 4.61 0.65 13.20
C LYS A 56 3.89 2.00 13.07
N THR A 57 3.52 2.39 11.86
CA THR A 57 2.96 3.72 11.55
C THR A 57 1.60 3.59 10.86
N PRO A 58 0.50 3.41 11.62
CA PRO A 58 -0.82 3.09 11.06
C PRO A 58 -1.36 4.12 10.07
N TRP A 59 -1.16 5.42 10.32
CA TRP A 59 -1.65 6.46 9.41
C TRP A 59 -0.96 6.40 8.04
N ALA A 60 0.31 6.00 7.99
CA ALA A 60 1.06 5.88 6.74
C ALA A 60 0.63 4.62 5.99
N ARG A 61 0.38 3.52 6.71
CA ARG A 61 -0.22 2.31 6.13
C ARG A 61 -1.55 2.61 5.46
N LYS A 62 -2.43 3.31 6.18
CA LYS A 62 -3.74 3.68 5.65
C LYS A 62 -3.62 4.48 4.35
N LYS A 63 -2.70 5.45 4.27
CA LYS A 63 -2.44 6.18 3.02
C LYS A 63 -2.00 5.28 1.85
N VAL A 64 -1.21 4.25 2.14
CA VAL A 64 -0.78 3.26 1.11
C VAL A 64 -1.97 2.42 0.65
N GLU A 65 -2.82 1.96 1.58
CA GLU A 65 -4.04 1.22 1.28
C GLU A 65 -5.04 2.08 0.49
N ASP A 66 -5.29 3.32 0.92
CA ASP A 66 -6.18 4.28 0.26
C ASP A 66 -5.68 4.60 -1.17
N LEU A 67 -4.37 4.81 -1.33
CA LEU A 67 -3.78 5.07 -2.65
C LEU A 67 -4.01 3.88 -3.59
N TYR A 68 -3.82 2.67 -3.08
CA TYR A 68 -4.10 1.46 -3.86
C TYR A 68 -5.56 1.37 -4.29
N ILE A 69 -6.52 1.65 -3.39
CA ILE A 69 -7.94 1.68 -3.74
C ILE A 69 -8.21 2.71 -4.85
N SER A 70 -7.59 3.89 -4.77
CA SER A 70 -7.75 4.94 -5.80
C SER A 70 -7.07 4.62 -7.14
N THR A 71 -6.20 3.61 -7.20
CA THR A 71 -5.49 3.18 -8.42
C THR A 71 -6.25 2.08 -9.18
N LEU A 72 -7.21 1.42 -8.53
CA LEU A 72 -8.10 0.44 -9.16
C LEU A 72 -9.15 1.12 -10.05
#